data_AF-A0A4Y7RIX3-F1
#
_entry.id   AF-A0A4Y7RIX3-F1
#
_cell.length_a   1.000
_cell.length_b   1.000
_cell.length_c   1.000
_cell.angle_alpha   90.00
_cell.angle_beta   90.00
_cell.angle_gamma   90.00
#
_symmetry.space_group_name_H-M   'P 1'
#
loop_
_entity.id
_entity.type
_entity.pdbx_description
1 polymer ?
#
loop_
_entity_poly.entity_id
_entity_poly.type
_entity_poly.pdbx_seq_one_letter_code
_entity_poly.pdbx_strand_id
1 'polypeptide(L)'
;MIRVELAKELAKYIPWEPKVGDLTIVYGEAGEEIIEPIILRHEKEKKIVLSLREVGDLVWLPRLSMLLYELKIRTLKGFSLSFDKDTGKWCYKDDRFEIQEDSPEDAAAQALLRMLGSKAPS
;
A
#
# COMPACT_ATOMS: atom_id res chain seq x y z
N MET A 1 -6.90 -6.44 -2.90
CA MET A 1 -6.81 -5.22 -2.07
C MET A 1 -5.71 -5.44 -1.06
N ILE A 2 -4.83 -4.47 -0.86
CA ILE A 2 -3.72 -4.58 0.11
C ILE A 2 -4.26 -4.73 1.54
N ARG A 3 -3.59 -5.53 2.36
CA ARG A 3 -3.81 -5.60 3.81
C ARG A 3 -3.51 -4.26 4.49
N VAL A 4 -4.35 -3.89 5.46
CA VAL A 4 -4.26 -2.60 6.16
C VAL A 4 -2.92 -2.43 6.86
N GLU A 5 -2.40 -3.51 7.48
CA GLU A 5 -1.12 -3.51 8.19
C GLU A 5 0.04 -3.19 7.25
N LEU A 6 0.03 -3.76 6.03
CA LEU A 6 1.06 -3.48 5.03
C LEU A 6 0.99 -2.04 4.51
N ALA A 7 -0.23 -1.52 4.31
CA ALA A 7 -0.41 -0.11 3.94
C ALA A 7 0.13 0.82 5.04
N LYS A 8 -0.17 0.52 6.31
CA LYS A 8 0.34 1.26 7.48
C LYS A 8 1.88 1.19 7.56
N GLU A 9 2.49 0.04 7.33
CA GLU A 9 3.95 -0.06 7.33
C GLU A 9 4.59 0.73 6.18
N LEU A 10 4.05 0.65 4.96
CA LEU A 10 4.61 1.36 3.80
C LEU A 10 4.52 2.87 3.93
N ALA A 11 3.44 3.39 4.52
CA ALA A 11 3.24 4.82 4.73
C ALA A 11 4.29 5.45 5.67
N LYS A 12 5.08 4.65 6.39
CA LYS A 12 6.25 5.14 7.14
C LYS A 12 7.44 5.50 6.25
N TYR A 13 7.51 4.94 5.05
CA TYR A 13 8.67 5.05 4.15
C TYR A 13 8.39 5.88 2.90
N ILE A 14 7.13 5.96 2.46
CA ILE A 14 6.75 6.68 1.25
C ILE A 14 5.74 7.77 1.60
N PRO A 15 6.06 9.06 1.36
CA PRO A 15 5.09 10.13 1.51
C PRO A 15 4.09 10.06 0.36
N TRP A 16 2.96 9.41 0.59
CA TRP A 16 1.87 9.36 -0.38
C TRP A 16 0.89 10.48 -0.13
N GLU A 17 0.66 11.33 -1.12
CA GLU A 17 -0.41 12.33 -1.06
C GLU A 17 -1.72 11.73 -1.61
N PRO A 18 -2.76 11.58 -0.76
CA PRO A 18 -4.06 11.07 -1.17
C PRO A 18 -4.76 12.03 -2.14
N LYS A 19 -5.50 11.49 -3.11
CA LYS A 19 -6.32 12.27 -4.04
C LYS A 19 -7.79 11.88 -3.95
N VAL A 20 -8.68 12.81 -4.29
CA VAL A 20 -10.11 12.52 -4.48
C VAL A 20 -10.28 11.31 -5.41
N GLY A 21 -11.07 10.35 -4.97
CA GLY A 21 -11.31 9.08 -5.69
C GLY A 21 -10.36 7.93 -5.33
N ASP A 22 -9.29 8.16 -4.58
CA ASP A 22 -8.51 7.06 -3.99
C ASP A 22 -9.30 6.38 -2.86
N LEU A 23 -9.10 5.08 -2.65
CA LEU A 23 -9.78 4.33 -1.58
C LEU A 23 -9.14 4.61 -0.22
N THR A 24 -9.98 4.83 0.80
CA THR A 24 -9.60 4.94 2.20
C THR A 24 -10.44 3.98 3.03
N ILE A 25 -9.92 3.58 4.19
CA ILE A 25 -10.70 2.96 5.26
C ILE A 25 -11.12 4.07 6.22
N VAL A 26 -12.39 4.06 6.60
CA VAL A 26 -13.00 4.90 7.63
C VAL A 26 -13.50 3.99 8.74
N TYR A 27 -13.32 4.40 9.99
CA TYR A 27 -13.94 3.71 11.11
C TYR A 27 -15.34 4.31 11.36
N GLY A 28 -16.37 3.47 11.30
CA GLY A 28 -17.74 3.86 11.64
C GLY A 28 -17.92 4.09 13.14
N GLU A 29 -19.10 4.60 13.54
CA GLU A 29 -19.38 4.95 14.94
C GLU A 29 -19.34 3.75 15.89
N ALA A 30 -19.52 2.53 15.39
CA ALA A 30 -19.39 1.29 16.15
C ALA A 30 -18.00 0.63 16.01
N GLY A 31 -17.04 1.32 15.39
CA GLY A 31 -15.67 0.85 15.18
C GLY A 31 -15.49 -0.09 13.98
N GLU A 32 -16.49 -0.21 13.11
CA GLU A 32 -16.44 -1.02 11.90
C GLU A 32 -15.55 -0.38 10.82
N GLU A 33 -14.81 -1.20 10.06
CA GLU A 33 -13.97 -0.73 8.94
C GLU A 33 -14.80 -0.61 7.66
N ILE A 34 -14.94 0.62 7.17
CA ILE A 34 -15.70 0.96 5.97
C ILE A 34 -14.71 1.40 4.88
N ILE A 35 -14.70 0.69 3.75
CA ILE A 35 -13.88 1.07 2.59
C ILE A 35 -14.70 2.01 1.69
N GLU A 36 -14.27 3.25 1.55
CA GLU A 36 -14.91 4.23 0.68
C GLU A 36 -13.91 5.14 -0.03
N PRO A 37 -14.28 5.76 -1.17
CA PRO A 37 -13.41 6.70 -1.85
C PRO A 37 -13.27 8.01 -1.07
N ILE A 38 -12.11 8.64 -1.17
CA ILE A 38 -11.91 10.01 -0.71
C ILE A 38 -12.82 10.95 -1.52
N ILE A 39 -13.70 11.65 -0.81
CA ILE A 39 -14.56 12.69 -1.38
C ILE A 39 -14.10 14.08 -0.96
N LEU A 40 -14.49 15.10 -1.72
CA LEU A 40 -14.16 16.52 -1.46
C LEU A 40 -14.52 16.99 -0.04
N ARG A 41 -15.53 16.35 0.59
CA ARG A 41 -15.90 16.63 1.98
C ARG A 41 -14.79 16.25 2.96
N HIS A 42 -14.07 15.14 2.71
CA HIS A 42 -12.96 14.69 3.56
C HIS A 42 -11.78 15.68 3.54
N GLU A 43 -11.49 16.26 2.37
CA GLU A 43 -10.49 17.34 2.22
C GLU A 43 -10.90 18.59 3.01
N LYS A 44 -12.16 19.03 2.84
CA LYS A 44 -12.70 20.24 3.50
C LYS A 44 -12.76 20.11 5.01
N GLU A 45 -13.10 18.93 5.52
CA GLU A 45 -13.15 18.65 6.96
C GLU A 45 -11.75 18.43 7.57
N LYS A 46 -10.67 18.53 6.77
CA LYS A 46 -9.29 18.15 7.15
C LYS A 46 -9.21 16.74 7.77
N LYS A 47 -10.19 15.88 7.51
CA LYS A 47 -10.19 14.49 7.98
C LYS A 47 -9.12 13.66 7.29
N ILE A 48 -8.63 14.13 6.16
CA ILE A 48 -7.43 13.62 5.50
C ILE A 48 -6.21 14.20 6.23
N VAL A 49 -5.95 13.69 7.43
CA VAL A 49 -4.68 13.95 8.10
C VAL A 49 -3.71 12.86 7.66
N LEU A 50 -2.78 13.27 6.82
CA LEU A 50 -1.53 12.58 6.58
C LEU A 50 -0.75 12.47 7.89
N SER A 51 -0.95 11.41 8.65
CA SER A 51 0.12 10.69 9.32
C SER A 51 -0.44 9.57 10.16
N LEU A 52 0.27 8.46 10.20
CA LEU A 52 0.16 7.41 11.23
C LEU A 52 0.55 7.91 12.64
N ARG A 53 0.36 9.20 12.93
CA ARG A 53 0.59 9.82 14.23
C ARG A 53 -0.67 10.63 14.56
N GLU A 54 -1.56 9.95 15.25
CA GLU A 54 -2.62 10.51 16.10
C GLU A 54 -3.14 11.89 15.65
N VAL A 55 -4.07 11.89 14.69
CA VAL A 55 -5.34 12.66 14.65
C VAL A 55 -6.02 12.32 13.31
N GLY A 56 -7.11 11.54 13.32
CA GLY A 56 -8.00 11.33 12.15
C GLY A 56 -8.13 9.87 11.68
N ASP A 57 -9.37 9.39 11.56
CA ASP A 57 -9.77 7.97 11.38
C ASP A 57 -9.64 7.42 9.94
N LEU A 58 -8.78 8.01 9.09
CA LEU A 58 -8.67 7.65 7.67
C LEU A 58 -7.34 6.93 7.37
N VAL A 59 -7.43 5.67 6.93
CA VAL A 59 -6.27 4.90 6.43
C VAL A 59 -6.33 4.82 4.90
N TRP A 60 -5.43 5.54 4.22
CA TRP A 60 -5.29 5.48 2.77
C TRP A 60 -4.63 4.17 2.32
N LEU A 61 -5.22 3.50 1.33
CA LEU A 61 -4.70 2.24 0.79
C LEU A 61 -4.09 2.46 -0.60
N PRO A 62 -2.79 2.15 -0.82
CA PRO A 62 -2.19 2.27 -2.14
C PRO A 62 -2.84 1.30 -3.12
N ARG A 63 -3.16 1.80 -4.32
CA ARG A 63 -3.60 0.96 -5.44
C ARG A 63 -2.44 0.16 -6.01
N LEU A 64 -2.73 -1.00 -6.60
CA LEU A 64 -1.72 -1.84 -7.28
C LEU A 64 -0.85 -1.04 -8.26
N SER A 65 -1.47 -0.19 -9.08
CA SER A 65 -0.74 0.64 -10.06
C SER A 65 0.33 1.54 -9.42
N MET A 66 0.05 2.08 -8.23
CA MET A 66 1.00 2.89 -7.49
C MET A 66 2.13 2.05 -6.92
N LEU A 67 1.81 0.89 -6.33
CA LEU A 67 2.82 -0.06 -5.85
C LEU A 67 3.77 -0.49 -6.98
N LEU A 68 3.22 -0.80 -8.15
CA LEU A 68 3.99 -1.18 -9.34
C LEU A 68 4.86 -0.02 -9.85
N TYR A 69 4.37 1.22 -9.80
CA TYR A 69 5.16 2.40 -10.14
C TYR A 69 6.35 2.57 -9.19
N GLU A 70 6.11 2.49 -7.88
CA GLU A 70 7.16 2.59 -6.86
C GLU A 70 8.20 1.47 -6.95
N LEU A 71 7.78 0.25 -7.30
CA LEU A 71 8.68 -0.88 -7.60
C LEU A 71 9.51 -0.59 -8.84
N LYS A 72 8.89 -0.16 -9.95
CA LYS A 72 9.56 0.14 -11.22
C LYS A 72 10.70 1.15 -11.04
N ILE A 73 10.49 2.21 -10.25
CA ILE A 73 11.53 3.22 -10.01
C ILE A 73 12.66 2.75 -9.08
N ARG A 74 12.46 1.66 -8.31
CA ARG A 74 13.45 1.10 -7.37
C ARG A 74 14.17 -0.14 -7.90
N THR A 75 13.58 -0.86 -8.84
CA THR A 75 14.16 -2.05 -9.47
C THR A 75 15.18 -1.67 -10.54
N LEU A 76 16.38 -2.24 -10.49
CA LEU A 76 17.46 -1.91 -11.41
C LEU A 76 17.30 -2.54 -12.80
N LYS A 77 16.78 -3.78 -12.89
CA LYS A 77 16.68 -4.53 -14.15
C LYS A 77 15.24 -4.94 -14.50
N GLY A 78 14.27 -4.30 -13.86
CA GLY A 78 12.86 -4.67 -13.94
C GLY A 78 12.48 -5.76 -12.94
N PHE A 79 11.20 -6.12 -12.96
CA PHE A 79 10.60 -7.14 -12.11
C PHE A 79 9.42 -7.79 -12.84
N SER A 80 9.00 -8.95 -12.37
CA SER A 80 7.75 -9.59 -12.79
C SER A 80 6.81 -9.70 -11.60
N LEU A 81 5.51 -9.50 -11.87
CA LEU A 81 4.43 -9.86 -10.96
C LEU A 81 3.50 -10.80 -11.71
N SER A 82 3.45 -12.06 -11.32
CA SER A 82 2.71 -13.11 -12.04
C SER A 82 1.95 -14.01 -11.07
N PHE A 83 0.80 -14.51 -11.51
CA PHE A 83 0.06 -15.52 -10.76
C PHE A 83 0.60 -16.92 -11.06
N ASP A 84 1.02 -17.62 -10.01
CA ASP A 84 1.42 -19.02 -10.06
C ASP A 84 0.20 -19.91 -9.81
N LYS A 85 -0.14 -20.73 -10.80
CA LYS A 85 -1.31 -21.61 -10.75
C LYS A 85 -1.11 -22.82 -9.85
N ASP A 86 0.12 -23.28 -9.66
CA ASP A 86 0.41 -24.47 -8.88
C ASP A 86 0.28 -24.18 -7.38
N THR A 87 0.68 -22.98 -6.98
CA THR A 87 0.59 -22.50 -5.59
C THR A 87 -0.66 -21.67 -5.31
N GLY A 88 -1.34 -21.18 -6.35
CA GLY A 88 -2.50 -20.30 -6.22
C GLY A 88 -2.16 -18.91 -5.71
N LYS A 89 -0.91 -18.47 -5.84
CA LYS A 89 -0.39 -17.23 -5.26
C LYS A 89 0.12 -16.26 -6.31
N TRP A 90 0.12 -14.98 -5.96
CA TRP A 90 0.81 -13.94 -6.71
C TRP A 90 2.28 -13.90 -6.31
N CYS A 91 3.15 -13.94 -7.31
CA CYS A 91 4.59 -13.98 -7.15
C CYS A 91 5.20 -12.70 -7.72
N TYR A 92 5.79 -11.88 -6.86
CA TYR A 92 6.74 -10.85 -7.25
C TYR A 92 8.13 -11.48 -7.34
N LYS A 93 8.87 -11.17 -8.41
CA LYS A 93 10.25 -11.62 -8.59
C LYS A 93 11.10 -10.56 -9.28
N ASP A 94 12.31 -10.37 -8.76
CA ASP A 94 13.39 -9.66 -9.44
C ASP A 94 14.72 -10.43 -9.29
N ASP A 95 15.82 -9.80 -9.71
CA ASP A 95 17.19 -10.35 -9.62
C ASP A 95 17.63 -10.71 -8.19
N ARG A 96 17.00 -10.13 -7.16
CA ARG A 96 17.47 -10.16 -5.77
C ARG A 96 16.64 -11.11 -4.92
N PHE A 97 15.33 -11.12 -5.10
CA PHE A 97 14.45 -11.93 -4.27
C PHE A 97 13.10 -12.21 -4.92
N GLU A 98 12.36 -13.10 -4.27
CA GLU A 98 11.00 -13.50 -4.61
C GLU A 98 10.09 -13.31 -3.39
N ILE A 99 8.83 -12.92 -3.63
CA ILE A 99 7.77 -12.78 -2.62
C ILE A 99 6.50 -13.44 -3.17
N GLN A 100 5.83 -14.24 -2.34
CA GLN A 100 4.56 -14.88 -2.68
C GLN A 100 3.48 -14.48 -1.69
N GLU A 101 2.36 -13.98 -2.18
CA GLU A 101 1.21 -13.53 -1.38
C GLU A 101 -0.11 -13.88 -2.07
N ASP A 102 -1.22 -13.80 -1.34
CA ASP A 102 -2.54 -14.21 -1.84
C ASP A 102 -3.15 -13.18 -2.82
N SER A 103 -2.66 -11.94 -2.81
CA SER A 103 -3.12 -10.87 -3.69
C SER A 103 -1.95 -10.17 -4.41
N PRO A 104 -2.18 -9.60 -5.62
CA PRO A 104 -1.13 -8.87 -6.33
C PRO A 104 -0.73 -7.61 -5.58
N GLU A 105 -1.65 -6.97 -4.85
CA GLU A 105 -1.33 -5.81 -4.01
C GLU A 105 -0.41 -6.18 -2.86
N ASP A 106 -0.68 -7.27 -2.15
CA ASP A 106 0.16 -7.69 -1.02
C ASP A 106 1.55 -8.12 -1.48
N ALA A 107 1.64 -8.87 -2.59
CA ALA A 107 2.92 -9.26 -3.18
C ALA A 107 3.78 -8.03 -3.54
N ALA A 108 3.17 -7.04 -4.20
CA ALA A 108 3.85 -5.80 -4.56
C ALA A 108 4.22 -4.96 -3.32
N ALA A 109 3.32 -4.87 -2.34
CA ALA A 109 3.54 -4.11 -1.11
C ALA A 109 4.70 -4.69 -0.27
N GLN A 110 4.73 -6.00 -0.10
CA GLN A 110 5.78 -6.71 0.63
C GLN A 110 7.14 -6.61 -0.06
N ALA A 111 7.17 -6.73 -1.39
CA ALA A 111 8.39 -6.50 -2.16
C ALA A 111 8.90 -5.08 -1.96
N LEU A 112 8.02 -4.08 -2.02
CA LEU A 112 8.35 -2.69 -1.82
C LEU A 112 8.84 -2.41 -0.38
N LEU A 113 8.17 -2.97 0.63
CA LEU A 113 8.62 -2.91 2.02
C LEU A 113 10.01 -3.49 2.21
N ARG A 114 10.29 -4.65 1.61
CA ARG A 114 11.61 -5.29 1.71
C ARG A 114 12.70 -4.40 1.11
N MET A 115 12.44 -3.75 -0.02
CA MET A 115 13.38 -2.80 -0.63
C MET A 115 13.63 -1.55 0.23
N LEU A 116 12.59 -1.06 0.90
CA LEU A 116 12.65 0.14 1.74
C LEU A 116 13.26 -0.15 3.12
N GLY A 117 12.91 -1.28 3.74
CA GLY A 117 13.46 -1.75 5.01
C GLY A 117 14.93 -2.13 4.93
N SER A 118 15.43 -2.53 3.74
CA SER A 118 16.87 -2.71 3.48
C SER A 118 17.67 -1.39 3.55
N LYS A 119 16.99 -0.25 3.71
CA LYS A 119 17.56 1.11 3.68
C LYS A 119 17.25 1.93 4.94
N ALA A 120 16.65 1.37 5.98
CA ALA A 120 16.49 2.11 7.24
C ALA A 120 17.89 2.37 7.85
N PRO A 121 18.35 3.62 7.99
CA PRO A 121 19.58 3.92 8.69
C PRO A 121 19.39 3.62 10.19
N SER A 122 20.44 3.05 10.77
CA SER A 122 20.70 2.93 12.19
C SER A 122 20.63 4.26 12.93
#